data_AF-A0A0C9XWQ6-F1
#
_entry.id   AF-A0A0C9XWQ6-F1
#
_cell.length_a   1.000
_cell.length_b   1.000
_cell.length_c   1.000
_cell.angle_alpha   90.00
_cell.angle_beta   90.00
_cell.angle_gamma   90.00
#
_symmetry.space_group_name_H-M   'P 1'
#
loop_
_entity.id
_entity.type
_entity.pdbx_description
1 polymer ?
#
loop_
_entity_poly.entity_id
_entity_poly.type
_entity_poly.pdbx_seq_one_letter_code
_entity_poly.pdbx_strand_id
1 'polypeptide(L)'
;MSINEESKRDRDAAERLKAQGNELHQKGRYQDAYMVYSDAIKQDPGNAVLYANRAAASLSLKEYLDAAQLRDFKASYLDPTYAKAWGRLGKASHALSSWTKCIPAWEKALACLPPNDEMSSPAEKRMGAEFKEGLKKSQDAMKQPKAPLPPVFSGFEDPENVPWKRALSRERQLNLEDKWSSGFVIISAYREFSKGVESMKLFSETHLGNGQSSLVGKTDAIVNLSNGILREPRVFHIDSQDWFIKYNTQASFEARFYKAWVNDGPKTIQKEAPQRLEREGWPPVRKALACTVRAWIVRAFVESSTGNRAVGSEFYRHILEILEWGRRIWSDISKEDRGVVFELSFVRGVKRLYLTALHERLAVDKDAVCDFTKEDLAELARQLVFETDAHPPIRSEADGYGFLLSFWMYPKGEALSILGWYHMQRAQQAEQADDKLYHFAESVSYYIQAAEMFPEDDEYHPYFLKFALEAYWGGGVASRRECLALCKRIRLSIPKMAVFWQTSQIAKI
;
A
#
# COMPACT_ATOMS: atom_id res chain seq x y z
N MET A 1 14.28 -16.28 -43.16
CA MET A 1 12.94 -15.65 -43.16
C MET A 1 13.14 -14.16 -43.06
N SER A 2 12.40 -13.37 -43.83
CA SER A 2 12.57 -11.90 -43.79
C SER A 2 11.89 -11.33 -42.54
N ILE A 3 12.43 -10.21 -42.01
CA ILE A 3 11.85 -9.47 -40.87
C ILE A 3 10.35 -9.16 -41.08
N ASN A 4 9.93 -8.98 -42.34
CA ASN A 4 8.53 -8.70 -42.70
C ASN A 4 7.61 -9.94 -42.58
N GLU A 5 8.13 -11.14 -42.80
CA GLU A 5 7.35 -12.39 -42.63
C GLU A 5 7.20 -12.76 -41.16
N GLU A 6 8.22 -12.52 -40.34
CA GLU A 6 8.20 -12.75 -38.90
C GLU A 6 7.21 -11.79 -38.21
N SER A 7 7.29 -10.49 -38.51
CA SER A 7 6.33 -9.48 -38.04
C SER A 7 4.87 -9.76 -38.46
N LYS A 8 4.66 -10.40 -39.62
CA LYS A 8 3.32 -10.78 -40.06
C LYS A 8 2.80 -11.99 -39.27
N ARG A 9 3.63 -13.00 -39.05
CA ARG A 9 3.27 -14.19 -38.26
C ARG A 9 2.93 -13.84 -36.82
N ASP A 10 3.69 -12.93 -36.21
CA ASP A 10 3.46 -12.49 -34.83
C ASP A 10 2.11 -11.75 -34.71
N ARG A 11 1.77 -10.90 -35.68
CA ARG A 11 0.46 -10.26 -35.77
C ARG A 11 -0.68 -11.26 -35.96
N ASP A 12 -0.51 -12.25 -36.85
CA ASP A 12 -1.50 -13.31 -37.06
C ASP A 12 -1.68 -14.21 -35.83
N ALA A 13 -0.62 -14.42 -35.04
CA ALA A 13 -0.69 -15.12 -33.76
C ALA A 13 -1.42 -14.27 -32.70
N ALA A 14 -1.11 -12.97 -32.63
CA ALA A 14 -1.79 -12.03 -31.73
C ALA A 14 -3.30 -11.96 -32.01
N GLU A 15 -3.71 -11.92 -33.28
CA GLU A 15 -5.11 -11.91 -33.69
C GLU A 15 -5.85 -13.20 -33.29
N ARG A 16 -5.20 -14.37 -33.45
CA ARG A 16 -5.76 -15.66 -32.99
C ARG A 16 -5.94 -15.68 -31.46
N LEU A 17 -4.93 -15.25 -30.71
CA LEU A 17 -5.01 -15.16 -29.26
C LEU A 17 -6.07 -14.13 -28.83
N LYS A 18 -6.19 -13.00 -29.52
CA LYS A 18 -7.25 -12.02 -29.27
C LYS A 18 -8.64 -12.64 -29.44
N ALA A 19 -8.87 -13.38 -30.52
CA ALA A 19 -10.15 -14.05 -30.75
C ALA A 19 -10.47 -15.06 -29.64
N GLN A 20 -9.48 -15.87 -29.24
CA GLN A 20 -9.61 -16.80 -28.13
C GLN A 20 -9.91 -16.08 -26.79
N GLY A 21 -9.21 -14.98 -26.50
CA GLY A 21 -9.46 -14.16 -25.31
C GLY A 21 -10.87 -13.58 -25.30
N ASN A 22 -11.36 -13.11 -26.45
CA ASN A 22 -12.73 -12.60 -26.60
C ASN A 22 -13.77 -13.69 -26.32
N GLU A 23 -13.55 -14.91 -26.85
CA GLU A 23 -14.43 -16.05 -26.62
C GLU A 23 -14.47 -16.45 -25.13
N LEU A 24 -13.31 -16.53 -24.48
CA LEU A 24 -13.22 -16.81 -23.04
C LEU A 24 -13.93 -15.73 -22.21
N HIS A 25 -13.76 -14.47 -22.58
CA HIS A 25 -14.43 -13.35 -21.92
C HIS A 25 -15.95 -13.42 -22.08
N GLN A 26 -16.45 -13.78 -23.27
CA GLN A 26 -17.89 -13.97 -23.50
C GLN A 26 -18.45 -15.16 -22.69
N LYS A 27 -17.65 -16.20 -22.49
CA LYS A 27 -17.98 -17.36 -21.64
C LYS A 27 -17.88 -17.09 -20.14
N GLY A 28 -17.57 -15.86 -19.71
CA GLY A 28 -17.38 -15.51 -18.30
C GLY A 28 -16.07 -16.02 -17.70
N ARG A 29 -15.19 -16.62 -18.50
CA ARG A 29 -13.87 -17.11 -18.07
C ARG A 29 -12.84 -15.98 -18.08
N TYR A 30 -13.09 -14.96 -17.26
CA TYR A 30 -12.32 -13.70 -17.28
C TYR A 30 -10.85 -13.90 -16.91
N GLN A 31 -10.55 -14.81 -15.98
CA GLN A 31 -9.18 -15.13 -15.58
C GLN A 31 -8.38 -15.67 -16.77
N ASP A 32 -8.93 -16.66 -17.49
CA ASP A 32 -8.29 -17.23 -18.66
C ASP A 32 -8.16 -16.20 -19.79
N ALA A 33 -9.20 -15.39 -20.00
CA ALA A 33 -9.16 -14.30 -20.97
C ALA A 33 -8.02 -13.32 -20.68
N TYR A 34 -7.84 -12.90 -19.41
CA TYR A 34 -6.73 -12.04 -18.99
C TYR A 34 -5.37 -12.64 -19.36
N MET A 35 -5.18 -13.94 -19.11
CA MET A 35 -3.93 -14.64 -19.44
C MET A 35 -3.68 -14.68 -20.94
N VAL A 36 -4.71 -15.01 -21.74
CA VAL A 36 -4.62 -15.09 -23.19
C VAL A 36 -4.35 -13.71 -23.81
N TYR A 37 -5.00 -12.65 -23.34
CA TYR A 37 -4.68 -11.29 -23.79
C TYR A 37 -3.26 -10.88 -23.42
N SER A 38 -2.77 -11.27 -22.23
CA SER A 38 -1.38 -11.01 -21.83
C SER A 38 -0.38 -11.70 -22.73
N ASP A 39 -0.69 -12.91 -23.21
CA ASP A 39 0.14 -13.62 -24.18
C ASP A 39 0.03 -12.99 -25.58
N ALA A 40 -1.16 -12.52 -25.99
CA ALA A 40 -1.35 -11.77 -27.24
C ALA A 40 -0.52 -10.47 -27.28
N ILE A 41 -0.46 -9.73 -26.17
CA ILE A 41 0.33 -8.50 -26.03
C ILE A 41 1.84 -8.77 -26.24
N LYS A 42 2.33 -9.96 -25.90
CA LYS A 42 3.73 -10.33 -26.14
C LYS A 42 4.03 -10.48 -27.64
N GLN A 43 3.03 -10.89 -28.43
CA GLN A 43 3.13 -11.05 -29.88
C GLN A 43 2.93 -9.72 -30.62
N ASP A 44 2.01 -8.88 -30.15
CA ASP A 44 1.75 -7.55 -30.74
C ASP A 44 1.68 -6.45 -29.66
N PRO A 45 2.84 -5.95 -29.18
CA PRO A 45 2.90 -4.99 -28.08
C PRO A 45 2.42 -3.59 -28.46
N GLY A 46 2.17 -3.31 -29.75
CA GLY A 46 1.70 -2.02 -30.27
C GLY A 46 0.17 -1.93 -30.42
N ASN A 47 -0.56 -3.02 -30.16
CA ASN A 47 -2.00 -3.08 -30.37
C ASN A 47 -2.80 -2.60 -29.16
N ALA A 48 -3.33 -1.37 -29.24
CA ALA A 48 -4.12 -0.74 -28.18
C ALA A 48 -5.33 -1.58 -27.74
N VAL A 49 -5.93 -2.35 -28.67
CA VAL A 49 -7.13 -3.15 -28.39
C VAL A 49 -6.84 -4.28 -27.41
N LEU A 50 -5.65 -4.91 -27.50
CA LEU A 50 -5.29 -6.03 -26.61
C LEU A 50 -5.19 -5.58 -25.15
N TYR A 51 -4.53 -4.45 -24.90
CA TYR A 51 -4.44 -3.86 -23.56
C TYR A 51 -5.82 -3.46 -23.03
N ALA A 52 -6.66 -2.85 -23.87
CA ALA A 52 -7.98 -2.45 -23.45
C ALA A 52 -8.90 -3.65 -23.16
N ASN A 53 -8.78 -4.74 -23.92
CA ASN A 53 -9.53 -5.98 -23.68
C ASN A 53 -9.04 -6.71 -22.42
N ARG A 54 -7.73 -6.69 -22.15
CA ARG A 54 -7.20 -7.17 -20.88
C ARG A 54 -7.73 -6.38 -19.70
N ALA A 55 -7.73 -5.05 -19.79
CA ALA A 55 -8.33 -4.18 -18.76
C ALA A 55 -9.83 -4.48 -18.54
N ALA A 56 -10.56 -4.86 -19.60
CA ALA A 56 -11.96 -5.31 -19.47
C ALA A 56 -12.09 -6.61 -18.68
N ALA A 57 -11.20 -7.57 -18.91
CA ALA A 57 -11.14 -8.81 -18.13
C ALA A 57 -10.82 -8.51 -16.65
N SER A 58 -9.85 -7.64 -16.39
CA SER A 58 -9.49 -7.18 -15.03
C SER A 58 -10.68 -6.53 -14.32
N LEU A 59 -11.41 -5.63 -15.00
CA LEU A 59 -12.63 -5.01 -14.46
C LEU A 59 -13.71 -6.03 -14.12
N SER A 60 -13.87 -7.05 -14.97
CA SER A 60 -14.86 -8.13 -14.75
C SER A 60 -14.47 -9.02 -13.57
N LEU A 61 -13.18 -9.11 -13.25
CA LEU A 61 -12.64 -9.78 -12.06
C LEU A 61 -12.63 -8.89 -10.81
N LYS A 62 -13.07 -7.63 -10.91
CA LYS A 62 -12.92 -6.60 -9.88
C LYS A 62 -11.47 -6.29 -9.48
N GLU A 63 -10.50 -6.62 -10.34
CA GLU A 63 -9.08 -6.28 -10.16
C GLU A 63 -8.85 -4.84 -10.68
N TYR A 64 -9.43 -3.87 -9.97
CA TYR A 64 -9.46 -2.48 -10.40
C TYR A 64 -8.06 -1.87 -10.48
N LEU A 65 -7.17 -2.26 -9.57
CA LEU A 65 -5.79 -1.79 -9.57
C LEU A 65 -5.08 -2.21 -10.85
N ASP A 66 -5.14 -3.49 -11.22
CA ASP A 66 -4.54 -4.01 -12.45
C ASP A 66 -5.09 -3.29 -13.69
N ALA A 67 -6.41 -3.11 -13.76
CA ALA A 67 -7.06 -2.39 -14.86
C ALA A 67 -6.59 -0.92 -14.99
N ALA A 68 -6.22 -0.29 -13.87
CA ALA A 68 -5.75 1.09 -13.80
C ALA A 68 -4.21 1.24 -13.91
N GLN A 69 -3.45 0.13 -13.91
CA GLN A 69 -1.99 0.19 -14.00
C GLN A 69 -1.52 0.70 -15.37
N LEU A 70 -0.30 1.27 -15.40
CA LEU A 70 0.31 1.85 -16.59
C LEU A 70 0.33 0.88 -17.78
N ARG A 71 0.53 -0.42 -17.50
CA ARG A 71 0.56 -1.44 -18.56
C ARG A 71 -0.79 -1.59 -19.25
N ASP A 72 -1.90 -1.55 -18.52
CA ASP A 72 -3.26 -1.64 -19.10
C ASP A 72 -3.76 -0.29 -19.62
N PHE A 73 -3.35 0.81 -18.98
CA PHE A 73 -3.55 2.15 -19.50
C PHE A 73 -2.76 2.43 -20.79
N LYS A 74 -1.75 1.61 -21.12
CA LYS A 74 -0.96 1.73 -22.36
C LYS A 74 -1.82 1.82 -23.63
N ALA A 75 -3.02 1.24 -23.62
CA ALA A 75 -3.99 1.39 -24.71
C ALA A 75 -4.26 2.86 -25.08
N SER A 76 -4.39 3.75 -24.09
CA SER A 76 -4.69 5.17 -24.30
C SER A 76 -3.49 5.95 -24.85
N TYR A 77 -2.27 5.48 -24.60
CA TYR A 77 -1.06 6.09 -25.17
C TYR A 77 -0.80 5.61 -26.59
N LEU A 78 -1.12 4.34 -26.88
CA LEU A 78 -0.99 3.75 -28.22
C LEU A 78 -2.05 4.30 -29.17
N ASP A 79 -3.29 4.46 -28.68
CA ASP A 79 -4.37 5.12 -29.40
C ASP A 79 -5.08 6.13 -28.48
N PRO A 80 -4.65 7.42 -28.52
CA PRO A 80 -5.26 8.50 -27.74
C PRO A 80 -6.73 8.74 -28.06
N THR A 81 -7.22 8.28 -29.22
CA THR A 81 -8.61 8.46 -29.66
C THR A 81 -9.50 7.28 -29.25
N TYR A 82 -8.95 6.26 -28.59
CA TYR A 82 -9.71 5.07 -28.25
C TYR A 82 -10.62 5.27 -27.02
N ALA A 83 -11.85 5.72 -27.25
CA ALA A 83 -12.83 6.04 -26.20
C ALA A 83 -13.03 4.91 -25.17
N LYS A 84 -13.03 3.64 -25.59
CA LYS A 84 -13.20 2.48 -24.69
C LYS A 84 -12.02 2.31 -23.72
N ALA A 85 -10.80 2.62 -24.14
CA ALA A 85 -9.62 2.53 -23.25
C ALA A 85 -9.73 3.56 -22.12
N TRP A 86 -10.03 4.82 -22.46
CA TRP A 86 -10.26 5.88 -21.49
C TRP A 86 -11.45 5.60 -20.57
N GLY A 87 -12.56 5.10 -21.12
CA GLY A 87 -13.73 4.71 -20.32
C GLY A 87 -13.43 3.59 -19.33
N ARG A 88 -12.62 2.59 -19.72
CA ARG A 88 -12.18 1.52 -18.80
C ARG A 88 -11.27 2.04 -17.69
N LEU A 89 -10.33 2.95 -18.01
CA LEU A 89 -9.54 3.64 -16.98
C LEU A 89 -10.44 4.43 -16.02
N GLY A 90 -11.44 5.13 -16.54
CA GLY A 90 -12.44 5.87 -15.76
C GLY A 90 -13.17 4.94 -14.77
N LYS A 91 -13.67 3.79 -15.24
CA LYS A 91 -14.33 2.79 -14.37
C LYS A 91 -13.40 2.25 -13.29
N ALA A 92 -12.18 1.86 -13.66
CA ALA A 92 -11.19 1.31 -12.74
C ALA A 92 -10.81 2.34 -11.65
N SER A 93 -10.53 3.58 -12.07
CA SER A 93 -10.17 4.68 -11.18
C SER A 93 -11.33 5.12 -10.28
N HIS A 94 -12.57 5.04 -10.78
CA HIS A 94 -13.77 5.28 -9.99
C HIS A 94 -13.91 4.26 -8.87
N ALA A 95 -13.76 2.96 -9.17
CA ALA A 95 -13.81 1.90 -8.17
C ALA A 95 -12.69 2.05 -7.11
N LEU A 96 -11.53 2.56 -7.50
CA LEU A 96 -10.43 2.90 -6.60
C LEU A 96 -10.58 4.27 -5.90
N SER A 97 -11.71 4.96 -6.08
CA SER A 97 -11.94 6.32 -5.54
C SER A 97 -10.81 7.32 -5.86
N SER A 98 -10.08 7.09 -6.96
CA SER A 98 -8.96 7.91 -7.41
C SER A 98 -9.47 9.02 -8.33
N TRP A 99 -10.13 10.02 -7.74
CA TRP A 99 -10.85 11.07 -8.48
C TRP A 99 -9.95 11.89 -9.40
N THR A 100 -8.69 12.11 -8.99
CA THR A 100 -7.67 12.84 -9.77
C THR A 100 -7.30 12.16 -11.09
N LYS A 101 -7.40 10.83 -11.17
CA LYS A 101 -7.20 10.05 -12.40
C LYS A 101 -8.52 9.76 -13.11
N CYS A 102 -9.58 9.56 -12.34
CA CYS A 102 -10.91 9.18 -12.81
C CYS A 102 -11.58 10.26 -13.66
N ILE A 103 -11.65 11.50 -13.17
CA ILE A 103 -12.36 12.59 -13.86
C ILE A 103 -11.71 12.90 -15.23
N PRO A 104 -10.38 13.12 -15.32
CA PRO A 104 -9.73 13.33 -16.62
C PRO A 104 -9.92 12.15 -17.58
N ALA A 105 -9.93 10.91 -17.08
CA ALA A 105 -10.15 9.73 -17.91
C ALA A 105 -11.57 9.72 -18.51
N TRP A 106 -12.60 10.07 -17.73
CA TRP A 106 -13.97 10.21 -18.24
C TRP A 106 -14.12 11.34 -19.24
N GLU A 107 -13.52 12.51 -18.96
CA GLU A 107 -13.52 13.66 -19.86
C GLU A 107 -12.87 13.33 -21.20
N LYS A 108 -11.72 12.65 -21.17
CA LYS A 108 -11.05 12.16 -22.39
C LYS A 108 -11.90 11.12 -23.11
N ALA A 109 -12.50 10.16 -22.40
CA ALA A 109 -13.38 9.16 -23.00
C ALA A 109 -14.55 9.81 -23.76
N LEU A 110 -15.16 10.86 -23.20
CA LEU A 110 -16.23 11.63 -23.84
C LEU A 110 -15.74 12.43 -25.03
N ALA A 111 -14.57 13.07 -24.94
CA ALA A 111 -13.98 13.84 -26.03
C ALA A 111 -13.59 12.97 -27.24
N CYS A 112 -13.35 11.67 -27.02
CA CYS A 112 -13.07 10.71 -28.10
C CYS A 112 -14.32 10.20 -28.81
N LEU A 113 -15.52 10.45 -28.28
CA LEU A 113 -16.77 10.09 -28.97
C LEU A 113 -17.19 11.23 -29.90
N PRO A 114 -17.80 10.93 -31.06
CA PRO A 114 -18.37 11.98 -31.91
C PRO A 114 -19.47 12.73 -31.13
N PRO A 115 -19.77 13.99 -31.49
CA PRO A 115 -20.85 14.76 -30.89
C PRO A 115 -22.16 13.96 -30.83
N ASN A 116 -22.98 14.17 -29.80
CA ASN A 116 -24.21 13.40 -29.55
C ASN A 116 -25.14 13.32 -30.78
N ASP A 117 -25.15 14.37 -31.61
CA ASP A 117 -25.96 14.49 -32.82
C ASP A 117 -25.37 13.74 -34.04
N GLU A 118 -24.08 13.41 -34.00
CA GLU A 118 -23.33 12.67 -35.03
C GLU A 118 -23.08 11.20 -34.64
N MET A 119 -23.41 10.80 -33.40
CA MET A 119 -23.33 9.41 -32.93
C MET A 119 -24.29 8.52 -33.72
N SER A 120 -23.73 7.73 -34.64
CA SER A 120 -24.50 6.95 -35.61
C SER A 120 -24.92 5.59 -35.05
N SER A 121 -24.19 5.04 -34.07
CA SER A 121 -24.46 3.71 -33.51
C SER A 121 -25.20 3.76 -32.15
N PRO A 122 -26.20 2.89 -31.91
CA PRO A 122 -26.79 2.70 -30.58
C PRO A 122 -25.76 2.35 -29.49
N ALA A 123 -24.66 1.69 -29.86
CA ALA A 123 -23.58 1.38 -28.92
C ALA A 123 -22.79 2.62 -28.48
N GLU A 124 -22.56 3.57 -29.39
CA GLU A 124 -21.89 4.84 -29.09
C GLU A 124 -22.74 5.70 -28.16
N LYS A 125 -24.05 5.78 -28.41
CA LYS A 125 -25.00 6.49 -27.53
C LYS A 125 -25.02 5.91 -26.11
N ARG A 126 -25.02 4.56 -25.98
CA ARG A 126 -24.94 3.88 -24.68
C ARG A 126 -23.62 4.17 -23.95
N MET A 127 -22.49 4.12 -24.65
CA MET A 127 -21.18 4.46 -24.08
C MET A 127 -21.14 5.93 -23.62
N GLY A 128 -21.62 6.85 -24.45
CA GLY A 128 -21.68 8.27 -24.10
C GLY A 128 -22.53 8.56 -22.87
N ALA A 129 -23.68 7.89 -22.74
CA ALA A 129 -24.53 7.98 -21.54
C ALA A 129 -23.81 7.43 -20.30
N GLU A 130 -23.20 6.25 -20.39
CA GLU A 130 -22.43 5.64 -19.31
C GLU A 130 -21.27 6.54 -18.85
N PHE A 131 -20.53 7.14 -19.79
CA PHE A 131 -19.39 8.00 -19.46
C PHE A 131 -19.83 9.31 -18.82
N LYS A 132 -20.94 9.90 -19.27
CA LYS A 132 -21.56 11.09 -18.64
C LYS A 132 -22.02 10.78 -17.22
N GLU A 133 -22.67 9.63 -17.02
CA GLU A 133 -23.10 9.19 -15.70
C GLU A 133 -21.90 8.95 -14.76
N GLY A 134 -20.88 8.25 -15.25
CA GLY A 134 -19.63 8.00 -14.52
C GLY A 134 -18.90 9.29 -14.14
N LEU A 135 -18.82 10.26 -15.06
CA LEU A 135 -18.25 11.58 -14.81
C LEU A 135 -19.01 12.31 -13.70
N LYS A 136 -20.34 12.38 -13.82
CA LYS A 136 -21.19 13.05 -12.83
C LYS A 136 -21.03 12.43 -11.44
N LYS A 137 -21.13 11.10 -11.33
CA LYS A 137 -20.93 10.37 -10.07
C LYS A 137 -19.54 10.65 -9.47
N SER A 138 -18.50 10.68 -10.29
CA SER A 138 -17.13 10.96 -9.85
C SER A 138 -16.95 12.40 -9.35
N GLN A 139 -17.56 13.38 -10.03
CA GLN A 139 -17.53 14.79 -9.63
C GLN A 139 -18.31 15.03 -8.34
N ASP A 140 -19.47 14.39 -8.20
CA ASP A 140 -20.29 14.50 -6.99
C ASP A 140 -19.59 13.87 -5.78
N ALA A 141 -18.95 12.71 -5.95
CA ALA A 141 -18.12 12.08 -4.93
C ALA A 141 -16.88 12.91 -4.55
N MET A 142 -16.26 13.62 -5.51
CA MET A 142 -15.11 14.48 -5.24
C MET A 142 -15.45 15.73 -4.43
N LYS A 143 -16.69 16.26 -4.57
CA LYS A 143 -17.16 17.45 -3.84
C LYS A 143 -17.45 17.17 -2.37
N GLN A 144 -17.56 15.92 -1.96
CA GLN A 144 -17.79 15.58 -0.56
C GLN A 144 -16.55 15.95 0.29
N PRO A 145 -16.73 16.67 1.40
CA PRO A 145 -15.62 17.05 2.26
C PRO A 145 -15.00 15.80 2.88
N LYS A 146 -13.76 15.48 2.48
CA LYS A 146 -12.95 14.51 3.21
C LYS A 146 -12.53 15.14 4.53
N ALA A 147 -12.69 14.43 5.64
CA ALA A 147 -12.14 14.89 6.91
C ALA A 147 -10.63 15.15 6.73
N PRO A 148 -10.10 16.31 7.18
CA PRO A 148 -8.68 16.56 7.11
C PRO A 148 -7.97 15.48 7.91
N LEU A 149 -7.11 14.72 7.24
CA LEU A 149 -6.21 13.80 7.92
C LEU A 149 -5.21 14.64 8.73
N PRO A 150 -4.74 14.15 9.89
CA PRO A 150 -3.42 14.56 10.36
C PRO A 150 -2.43 14.19 9.25
N PRO A 151 -1.80 15.16 8.59
CA PRO A 151 -0.95 14.86 7.46
C PRO A 151 0.28 14.08 7.95
N VAL A 152 0.41 12.83 7.50
CA VAL A 152 1.70 12.11 7.48
C VAL A 152 2.76 12.94 6.72
N PHE A 153 2.30 13.84 5.85
CA PHE A 153 3.10 14.65 4.94
C PHE A 153 3.47 16.06 5.40
N SER A 154 2.82 16.65 6.41
CA SER A 154 3.09 18.06 6.71
C SER A 154 4.15 18.18 7.78
N GLY A 155 5.32 18.63 7.31
CA GLY A 155 6.47 19.11 8.07
C GLY A 155 6.16 19.39 9.53
N PHE A 156 6.91 18.70 10.38
CA PHE A 156 7.18 19.19 11.72
C PHE A 156 7.38 20.70 11.66
N GLU A 157 6.61 21.43 12.47
CA GLU A 157 6.66 22.91 12.53
C GLU A 157 8.09 23.41 12.72
N ASP A 158 8.93 22.57 13.32
CA ASP A 158 10.36 22.76 13.48
C ASP A 158 11.16 21.59 12.86
N PRO A 159 11.74 21.77 11.67
CA PRO A 159 12.60 20.79 11.01
C PRO A 159 13.87 20.42 11.80
N GLU A 160 14.29 21.22 12.78
CA GLU A 160 15.43 20.93 13.64
C GLU A 160 15.03 20.07 14.86
N ASN A 161 13.76 20.11 15.26
CA ASN A 161 13.26 19.40 16.45
C ASN A 161 12.36 18.19 16.13
N VAL A 162 12.59 17.55 14.99
CA VAL A 162 11.90 16.32 14.57
C VAL A 162 12.32 15.08 15.40
N PRO A 163 11.46 14.06 15.56
CA PRO A 163 11.72 12.91 16.43
C PRO A 163 13.04 12.19 16.15
N TRP A 164 13.40 12.00 14.88
CA TRP A 164 14.64 11.32 14.52
C TRP A 164 15.91 12.13 14.84
N LYS A 165 15.90 13.46 14.70
CA LYS A 165 17.03 14.31 15.13
C LYS A 165 17.19 14.26 16.66
N ARG A 166 16.08 14.30 17.39
CA ARG A 166 16.06 14.18 18.87
C ARG A 166 16.56 12.82 19.33
N ALA A 167 16.21 11.74 18.62
CA ALA A 167 16.69 10.40 18.90
C ALA A 167 18.19 10.25 18.59
N LEU A 168 18.64 10.70 17.42
CA LEU A 168 20.07 10.65 17.02
C LEU A 168 20.98 11.38 18.01
N SER A 169 20.58 12.55 18.51
CA SER A 169 21.35 13.29 19.52
C SER A 169 21.48 12.57 20.87
N ARG A 170 20.69 11.52 21.12
CA ARG A 170 20.67 10.73 22.37
C ARG A 170 21.11 9.28 22.18
N GLU A 171 21.55 8.88 21.00
CA GLU A 171 21.87 7.47 20.70
C GLU A 171 22.90 6.88 21.66
N ARG A 172 23.97 7.63 21.99
CA ARG A 172 24.99 7.18 22.94
C ARG A 172 24.39 6.89 24.32
N GLN A 173 23.48 7.74 24.79
CA GLN A 173 22.79 7.56 26.07
C GLN A 173 21.87 6.34 26.02
N LEU A 174 21.10 6.17 24.94
CA LEU A 174 20.22 5.02 24.74
C LEU A 174 20.98 3.69 24.80
N ASN A 175 22.14 3.62 24.15
CA ASN A 175 22.99 2.43 24.16
C ASN A 175 23.55 2.10 25.56
N LEU A 176 23.72 3.09 26.44
CA LEU A 176 24.19 2.89 27.82
C LEU A 176 23.08 2.46 28.78
N GLU A 177 21.84 2.85 28.50
CA GLU A 177 20.70 2.59 29.38
C GLU A 177 20.10 1.18 29.23
N ASP A 178 20.46 0.44 28.17
CA ASP A 178 20.02 -0.94 27.87
C ASP A 178 18.53 -1.19 28.18
N LYS A 179 17.66 -0.28 27.73
CA LYS A 179 16.21 -0.32 27.97
C LYS A 179 15.42 -0.26 26.67
N TRP A 180 14.19 -0.79 26.70
CA TRP A 180 13.24 -0.62 25.61
C TRP A 180 12.95 0.88 25.39
N SER A 181 13.15 1.35 24.16
CA SER A 181 12.96 2.75 23.79
C SER A 181 12.56 2.89 22.34
N SER A 182 11.59 3.77 22.07
CA SER A 182 11.21 4.13 20.69
C SER A 182 12.37 4.79 19.94
N GLY A 183 13.38 5.32 20.65
CA GLY A 183 14.57 5.92 20.04
C GLY A 183 15.32 4.96 19.13
N PHE A 184 15.46 3.68 19.51
CA PHE A 184 16.11 2.66 18.67
C PHE A 184 15.36 2.41 17.36
N VAL A 185 14.03 2.42 17.42
CA VAL A 185 13.14 2.23 16.26
C VAL A 185 13.30 3.41 15.31
N ILE A 186 13.15 4.64 15.81
CA ILE A 186 13.21 5.87 15.01
C ILE A 186 14.60 6.03 14.37
N ILE A 187 15.69 5.83 15.11
CA ILE A 187 17.05 5.95 14.58
C ILE A 187 17.28 4.97 13.42
N SER A 188 16.93 3.71 13.63
CA SER A 188 17.14 2.65 12.63
C SER A 188 16.31 2.92 11.37
N ALA A 189 15.04 3.30 11.55
CA ALA A 189 14.14 3.58 10.46
C ALA A 189 14.54 4.83 9.67
N TYR A 190 14.95 5.90 10.36
CA TYR A 190 15.40 7.14 9.72
C TYR A 190 16.70 6.93 8.92
N ARG A 191 17.69 6.21 9.46
CA ARG A 191 18.94 5.91 8.73
C ARG A 191 18.68 5.19 7.41
N GLU A 192 17.83 4.15 7.45
CA GLU A 192 17.42 3.42 6.25
C GLU A 192 16.68 4.35 5.27
N PHE A 193 15.66 5.08 5.74
CA PHE A 193 14.89 5.98 4.89
C PHE A 193 15.76 7.06 4.23
N SER A 194 16.58 7.77 5.01
CA SER A 194 17.47 8.84 4.52
C SER A 194 18.48 8.33 3.51
N LYS A 195 19.07 7.14 3.73
CA LYS A 195 19.97 6.51 2.76
C LYS A 195 19.26 6.23 1.43
N GLY A 196 17.99 5.85 1.47
CA GLY A 196 17.14 5.66 0.29
C GLY A 196 16.92 6.98 -0.47
N VAL A 197 16.59 8.05 0.25
CA VAL A 197 16.41 9.40 -0.31
C VAL A 197 17.71 9.95 -0.90
N GLU A 198 18.85 9.76 -0.24
CA GLU A 198 20.17 10.12 -0.78
C GLU A 198 20.47 9.37 -2.08
N SER A 199 20.14 8.08 -2.13
CA SER A 199 20.34 7.25 -3.33
C SER A 199 19.49 7.73 -4.51
N MET A 200 18.25 8.19 -4.26
CA MET A 200 17.42 8.85 -5.28
C MET A 200 18.04 10.15 -5.81
N LYS A 201 18.70 10.94 -4.96
CA LYS A 201 19.32 12.22 -5.36
C LYS A 201 20.56 12.03 -6.24
N LEU A 202 21.22 10.88 -6.13
CA LEU A 202 22.39 10.53 -6.93
C LEU A 202 22.03 10.00 -8.32
N PHE A 203 20.75 9.76 -8.60
CA PHE A 203 20.31 9.32 -9.92
C PHE A 203 20.44 10.46 -10.94
N SER A 204 21.11 10.18 -12.06
CA SER A 204 21.21 11.09 -13.20
C SER A 204 20.96 10.35 -14.51
N GLU A 205 20.21 11.00 -15.39
CA GLU A 205 20.01 10.58 -16.77
C GLU A 205 20.71 11.59 -17.68
N THR A 206 21.69 11.12 -18.44
CA THR A 206 22.43 11.94 -19.43
C THR A 206 22.06 11.51 -20.83
N HIS A 207 21.39 12.38 -21.59
CA HIS A 207 21.07 12.11 -22.99
C HIS A 207 22.31 12.32 -23.87
N LEU A 208 22.73 11.27 -24.59
CA LEU A 208 23.95 11.25 -25.39
C LEU A 208 23.74 11.73 -26.84
N GLY A 209 22.69 12.50 -27.11
CA GLY A 209 22.44 13.16 -28.41
C GLY A 209 22.03 12.24 -29.58
N ASN A 210 22.18 10.93 -29.45
CA ASN A 210 21.81 9.90 -30.45
C ASN A 210 20.52 9.15 -30.10
N GLY A 211 19.69 9.71 -29.20
CA GLY A 211 18.53 9.02 -28.63
C GLY A 211 18.86 7.97 -27.57
N GLN A 212 20.14 7.78 -27.23
CA GLN A 212 20.56 6.96 -26.09
C GLN A 212 20.69 7.82 -24.84
N SER A 213 20.28 7.27 -23.71
CA SER A 213 20.49 7.86 -22.38
C SER A 213 21.48 6.99 -21.61
N SER A 214 22.48 7.60 -20.99
CA SER A 214 23.25 6.96 -19.93
C SER A 214 22.54 7.18 -18.61
N LEU A 215 22.13 6.08 -17.96
CA LEU A 215 21.50 6.09 -16.64
C LEU A 215 22.57 5.73 -15.60
N VAL A 216 22.86 6.66 -14.70
CA VAL A 216 23.79 6.44 -13.59
C VAL A 216 23.02 6.60 -12.29
N GLY A 217 22.96 5.55 -11.48
CA GLY A 217 22.24 5.58 -10.21
C GLY A 217 22.53 4.35 -9.36
N LYS A 218 22.29 4.47 -8.05
CA LYS A 218 22.36 3.33 -7.12
C LYS A 218 21.08 2.49 -7.22
N THR A 219 21.16 1.20 -6.92
CA THR A 219 20.02 0.26 -6.98
C THR A 219 19.55 -0.20 -5.59
N ASP A 220 19.89 0.57 -4.56
CA ASP A 220 19.49 0.34 -3.18
C ASP A 220 18.50 1.39 -2.66
N ALA A 221 17.99 2.29 -3.50
CA ALA A 221 17.07 3.31 -3.03
C ALA A 221 15.74 2.69 -2.56
N ILE A 222 15.13 1.83 -3.38
CA ILE A 222 13.82 1.22 -3.06
C ILE A 222 13.92 0.29 -1.85
N VAL A 223 15.03 -0.44 -1.69
CA VAL A 223 15.24 -1.31 -0.51
C VAL A 223 15.34 -0.49 0.77
N ASN A 224 16.12 0.59 0.77
CA ASN A 224 16.34 1.45 1.92
C ASN A 224 15.06 2.23 2.31
N LEU A 225 14.33 2.78 1.33
CA LEU A 225 13.04 3.47 1.56
C LEU A 225 12.01 2.53 2.19
N SER A 226 11.82 1.34 1.60
CA SER A 226 10.85 0.36 2.11
C SER A 226 11.23 -0.18 3.48
N ASN A 227 12.53 -0.38 3.76
CA ASN A 227 13.00 -0.76 5.10
C ASN A 227 12.66 0.30 6.15
N GLY A 228 12.90 1.58 5.87
CA GLY A 228 12.56 2.68 6.77
C GLY A 228 11.06 2.71 7.09
N ILE A 229 10.22 2.65 6.05
CA ILE A 229 8.75 2.64 6.18
C ILE A 229 8.27 1.41 6.98
N LEU A 230 8.79 0.22 6.70
CA LEU A 230 8.39 -1.00 7.42
C LEU A 230 8.76 -0.97 8.90
N ARG A 231 9.89 -0.34 9.25
CA ARG A 231 10.34 -0.22 10.64
C ARG A 231 9.50 0.78 11.41
N GLU A 232 9.35 1.97 10.85
CA GLU A 232 8.61 3.07 11.46
C GLU A 232 8.04 4.00 10.39
N PRO A 233 6.74 3.88 10.07
CA PRO A 233 6.08 4.73 9.08
C PRO A 233 6.21 6.23 9.36
N ARG A 234 6.28 6.62 10.65
CA ARG A 234 6.34 8.02 11.08
C ARG A 234 7.65 8.74 10.72
N VAL A 235 8.68 8.04 10.22
CA VAL A 235 9.91 8.68 9.71
C VAL A 235 9.79 9.18 8.27
N PHE A 236 8.75 8.77 7.55
CA PHE A 236 8.56 9.18 6.17
C PHE A 236 8.36 10.70 6.09
N HIS A 237 9.08 11.36 5.18
CA HIS A 237 8.93 12.79 4.91
C HIS A 237 9.34 13.12 3.47
N ILE A 238 8.75 14.18 2.92
CA ILE A 238 9.13 14.76 1.64
C ILE A 238 10.16 15.86 1.90
N ASP A 239 11.38 15.69 1.40
CA ASP A 239 12.48 16.64 1.60
C ASP A 239 12.70 17.59 0.41
N SER A 240 11.98 17.39 -0.70
CA SER A 240 12.06 18.25 -1.88
C SER A 240 10.76 18.27 -2.71
N GLN A 241 10.53 19.35 -3.46
CA GLN A 241 9.34 19.48 -4.32
C GLN A 241 9.31 18.41 -5.44
N ASP A 242 10.47 17.97 -5.90
CA ASP A 242 10.63 16.98 -6.96
C ASP A 242 10.74 15.53 -6.44
N TRP A 243 10.47 15.29 -5.15
CA TRP A 243 10.60 13.98 -4.51
C TRP A 243 9.85 12.87 -5.26
N PHE A 244 8.59 13.13 -5.66
CA PHE A 244 7.78 12.16 -6.40
C PHE A 244 8.35 11.85 -7.78
N ILE A 245 8.92 12.85 -8.46
CA ILE A 245 9.56 12.67 -9.77
C ILE A 245 10.79 11.79 -9.58
N LYS A 246 11.67 12.13 -8.63
CA LYS A 246 12.86 11.34 -8.30
C LYS A 246 12.50 9.90 -7.92
N TYR A 247 11.48 9.71 -7.08
CA TYR A 247 11.04 8.38 -6.67
C TYR A 247 10.53 7.57 -7.86
N ASN A 248 9.66 8.13 -8.69
CA ASN A 248 9.10 7.42 -9.85
C ASN A 248 10.19 7.05 -10.86
N THR A 249 11.14 7.94 -11.09
CA THR A 249 12.30 7.69 -11.96
C THR A 249 13.20 6.59 -11.39
N GLN A 250 13.52 6.66 -10.10
CA GLN A 250 14.33 5.67 -9.40
C GLN A 250 13.66 4.29 -9.38
N ALA A 251 12.36 4.22 -9.06
CA ALA A 251 11.59 2.98 -9.06
C ALA A 251 11.54 2.35 -10.46
N SER A 252 11.38 3.17 -11.50
CA SER A 252 11.41 2.72 -12.90
C SER A 252 12.80 2.19 -13.30
N PHE A 253 13.86 2.86 -12.87
CA PHE A 253 15.23 2.43 -13.11
C PHE A 253 15.53 1.08 -12.45
N GLU A 254 15.27 0.94 -11.15
CA GLU A 254 15.50 -0.32 -10.42
C GLU A 254 14.62 -1.45 -10.97
N ALA A 255 13.38 -1.16 -11.33
CA ALA A 255 12.50 -2.15 -11.93
C ALA A 255 13.04 -2.65 -13.28
N ARG A 256 13.58 -1.78 -14.12
CA ARG A 256 14.23 -2.18 -15.37
C ARG A 256 15.50 -2.98 -15.10
N PHE A 257 16.32 -2.55 -14.15
CA PHE A 257 17.58 -3.19 -13.80
C PHE A 257 17.37 -4.64 -13.31
N TYR A 258 16.42 -4.86 -12.41
CA TYR A 258 16.11 -6.19 -11.89
C TYR A 258 15.11 -6.98 -12.74
N LYS A 259 14.55 -6.36 -13.80
CA LYS A 259 13.40 -6.88 -14.57
C LYS A 259 12.25 -7.26 -13.63
N ALA A 260 11.88 -6.32 -12.77
CA ALA A 260 10.82 -6.44 -11.77
C ALA A 260 9.43 -6.18 -12.40
N TRP A 261 8.40 -6.73 -11.77
CA TRP A 261 7.00 -6.69 -12.22
C TRP A 261 6.21 -5.53 -11.59
N VAL A 262 6.83 -4.36 -11.44
CA VAL A 262 6.22 -3.21 -10.72
C VAL A 262 4.94 -2.68 -11.37
N ASN A 263 4.72 -2.98 -12.65
CA ASN A 263 3.57 -2.56 -13.46
C ASN A 263 2.68 -3.75 -13.86
N ASP A 264 2.79 -4.87 -13.15
CA ASP A 264 1.93 -6.03 -13.35
C ASP A 264 1.11 -6.35 -12.08
N GLY A 265 0.21 -7.31 -12.20
CA GLY A 265 -0.56 -7.84 -11.06
C GLY A 265 -0.01 -9.16 -10.53
N PRO A 266 -0.44 -9.60 -9.33
CA PRO A 266 0.01 -10.85 -8.71
C PRO A 266 -0.11 -12.07 -9.62
N LYS A 267 -1.22 -12.16 -10.37
CA LYS A 267 -1.51 -13.25 -11.31
C LYS A 267 -0.45 -13.40 -12.40
N THR A 268 0.05 -12.29 -12.92
CA THR A 268 1.12 -12.29 -13.92
C THR A 268 2.42 -12.80 -13.29
N ILE A 269 2.76 -12.33 -12.10
CA ILE A 269 3.97 -12.75 -11.37
C ILE A 269 3.92 -14.24 -11.05
N GLN A 270 2.79 -14.74 -10.54
CA GLN A 270 2.59 -16.15 -10.20
C GLN A 270 2.75 -17.07 -11.42
N LYS A 271 2.42 -16.60 -12.63
CA LYS A 271 2.64 -17.34 -13.89
C LYS A 271 4.10 -17.28 -14.33
N GLU A 272 4.69 -16.09 -14.34
CA GLU A 272 5.98 -15.84 -15.00
C GLU A 272 7.19 -16.14 -14.11
N ALA A 273 7.08 -15.95 -12.80
CA ALA A 273 8.21 -16.17 -11.88
C ALA A 273 8.69 -17.63 -11.87
N PRO A 274 7.83 -18.67 -11.84
CA PRO A 274 8.28 -20.06 -11.96
C PRO A 274 8.97 -20.36 -13.31
N GLN A 275 8.42 -19.86 -14.41
CA GLN A 275 9.01 -20.06 -15.74
C GLN A 275 10.37 -19.38 -15.86
N ARG A 276 10.53 -18.20 -15.26
CA ARG A 276 11.80 -17.49 -15.20
C ARG A 276 12.79 -18.20 -14.28
N LEU A 277 12.32 -18.81 -13.19
CA LEU A 277 13.14 -19.60 -12.28
C LEU A 277 13.77 -20.79 -12.99
N GLU A 278 13.01 -21.52 -13.81
CA GLU A 278 13.52 -22.63 -14.61
C GLU A 278 14.61 -22.20 -15.61
N ARG A 279 14.53 -20.97 -16.12
CA ARG A 279 15.44 -20.45 -17.16
C ARG A 279 16.67 -19.72 -16.64
N GLU A 280 16.51 -18.90 -15.61
CA GLU A 280 17.54 -17.97 -15.10
C GLU A 280 18.06 -18.37 -13.70
N GLY A 281 17.41 -19.33 -13.04
CA GLY A 281 17.71 -19.71 -11.66
C GLY A 281 17.14 -18.73 -10.62
N TRP A 282 17.36 -19.06 -9.34
CA TRP A 282 16.76 -18.33 -8.22
C TRP A 282 17.29 -16.90 -8.02
N PRO A 283 18.60 -16.60 -8.09
CA PRO A 283 19.11 -15.28 -7.70
C PRO A 283 18.51 -14.10 -8.50
N PRO A 284 18.35 -14.17 -9.84
CA PRO A 284 17.71 -13.11 -10.61
C PRO A 284 16.21 -12.95 -10.29
N VAL A 285 15.49 -14.07 -10.16
CA VAL A 285 14.05 -14.08 -9.82
C VAL A 285 13.82 -13.50 -8.43
N ARG A 286 14.64 -13.91 -7.45
CA ARG A 286 14.60 -13.38 -6.08
C ARG A 286 14.76 -11.87 -6.04
N LYS A 287 15.73 -11.33 -6.78
CA LYS A 287 15.95 -9.87 -6.87
C LYS A 287 14.78 -9.15 -7.55
N ALA A 288 14.21 -9.73 -8.61
CA ALA A 288 13.04 -9.17 -9.29
C ALA A 288 11.81 -9.13 -8.38
N LEU A 289 11.53 -10.22 -7.65
CA LEU A 289 10.44 -10.29 -6.67
C LEU A 289 10.64 -9.29 -5.52
N ALA A 290 11.85 -9.24 -4.96
CA ALA A 290 12.17 -8.33 -3.87
C ALA A 290 12.01 -6.86 -4.30
N CYS A 291 12.50 -6.49 -5.48
CA CYS A 291 12.31 -5.15 -6.03
C CYS A 291 10.83 -4.84 -6.26
N THR A 292 10.05 -5.79 -6.81
CA THR A 292 8.61 -5.64 -7.06
C THR A 292 7.84 -5.35 -5.77
N VAL A 293 7.99 -6.24 -4.77
CA VAL A 293 7.32 -6.12 -3.47
C VAL A 293 7.67 -4.79 -2.80
N ARG A 294 8.96 -4.42 -2.79
CA ARG A 294 9.42 -3.21 -2.11
C ARG A 294 8.97 -1.93 -2.80
N ALA A 295 8.95 -1.90 -4.14
CA ALA A 295 8.40 -0.79 -4.89
C ALA A 295 6.90 -0.63 -4.64
N TRP A 296 6.16 -1.75 -4.56
CA TRP A 296 4.76 -1.72 -4.18
C TRP A 296 4.55 -1.24 -2.74
N ILE A 297 5.42 -1.57 -1.78
CA ILE A 297 5.30 -1.08 -0.40
C ILE A 297 5.40 0.43 -0.34
N VAL A 298 6.43 1.01 -0.98
CA VAL A 298 6.61 2.48 -0.99
C VAL A 298 5.43 3.15 -1.71
N ARG A 299 4.99 2.58 -2.84
CA ARG A 299 3.84 3.09 -3.58
C ARG A 299 2.54 3.00 -2.78
N ALA A 300 2.28 1.87 -2.13
CA ALA A 300 1.11 1.66 -1.28
C ALA A 300 1.05 2.70 -0.17
N PHE A 301 2.19 2.90 0.50
CA PHE A 301 2.32 3.86 1.58
C PHE A 301 2.05 5.28 1.11
N VAL A 302 2.72 5.71 0.03
CA VAL A 302 2.53 7.05 -0.55
C VAL A 302 1.08 7.28 -0.98
N GLU A 303 0.46 6.33 -1.69
CA GLU A 303 -0.92 6.45 -2.15
C GLU A 303 -1.89 6.51 -0.96
N SER A 304 -1.72 5.67 0.07
CA SER A 304 -2.53 5.73 1.29
C SER A 304 -2.41 7.07 2.01
N SER A 305 -1.18 7.52 2.25
CA SER A 305 -0.93 8.75 2.99
C SER A 305 -1.37 10.01 2.22
N THR A 306 -1.41 9.97 0.87
CA THR A 306 -1.85 11.10 0.03
C THR A 306 -3.37 11.12 -0.18
N GLY A 307 -4.11 10.22 0.49
CA GLY A 307 -5.57 10.17 0.45
C GLY A 307 -6.16 9.25 -0.63
N ASN A 308 -5.33 8.51 -1.37
CA ASN A 308 -5.73 7.43 -2.27
C ASN A 308 -5.72 6.07 -1.54
N ARG A 309 -6.35 6.00 -0.37
CA ARG A 309 -6.36 4.82 0.53
C ARG A 309 -6.83 3.54 -0.12
N ALA A 310 -7.80 3.61 -1.03
CA ALA A 310 -8.25 2.44 -1.77
C ALA A 310 -7.15 1.88 -2.69
N VAL A 311 -6.38 2.73 -3.37
CA VAL A 311 -5.23 2.31 -4.18
C VAL A 311 -4.15 1.69 -3.30
N GLY A 312 -3.84 2.33 -2.16
CA GLY A 312 -2.81 1.84 -1.25
C GLY A 312 -3.16 0.49 -0.62
N SER A 313 -4.40 0.31 -0.16
CA SER A 313 -4.89 -0.97 0.37
C SER A 313 -4.85 -2.10 -0.67
N GLU A 314 -5.19 -1.83 -1.94
CA GLU A 314 -5.06 -2.83 -3.01
C GLU A 314 -3.60 -3.23 -3.28
N PHE A 315 -2.65 -2.29 -3.24
CA PHE A 315 -1.22 -2.65 -3.36
C PHE A 315 -0.77 -3.54 -2.20
N TYR A 316 -1.18 -3.24 -0.97
CA TYR A 316 -0.87 -4.10 0.18
C TYR A 316 -1.45 -5.50 0.03
N ARG A 317 -2.69 -5.62 -0.45
CA ARG A 317 -3.30 -6.91 -0.78
C ARG A 317 -2.47 -7.68 -1.81
N HIS A 318 -2.08 -7.03 -2.91
CA HIS A 318 -1.21 -7.63 -3.94
C HIS A 318 0.14 -8.11 -3.38
N ILE A 319 0.74 -7.31 -2.49
CA ILE A 319 1.99 -7.69 -1.83
C ILE A 319 1.79 -8.96 -1.00
N LEU A 320 0.79 -8.98 -0.12
CA LEU A 320 0.53 -10.12 0.75
C LEU A 320 0.22 -11.39 -0.04
N GLU A 321 -0.54 -11.28 -1.13
CA GLU A 321 -0.81 -12.41 -2.02
C GLU A 321 0.50 -13.02 -2.58
N ILE A 322 1.44 -12.19 -3.03
CA ILE A 322 2.75 -12.66 -3.52
C ILE A 322 3.62 -13.22 -2.40
N LEU A 323 3.61 -12.61 -1.22
CA LEU A 323 4.41 -13.08 -0.10
C LEU A 323 3.92 -14.43 0.43
N GLU A 324 2.61 -14.61 0.58
CA GLU A 324 2.01 -15.87 1.02
C GLU A 324 2.19 -16.97 -0.03
N TRP A 325 1.94 -16.64 -1.30
CA TRP A 325 2.19 -17.55 -2.41
C TRP A 325 3.67 -17.99 -2.45
N GLY A 326 4.61 -17.05 -2.42
CA GLY A 326 6.04 -17.34 -2.50
C GLY A 326 6.53 -18.17 -1.32
N ARG A 327 6.01 -17.90 -0.10
CA ARG A 327 6.33 -18.70 1.09
C ARG A 327 5.83 -20.14 1.01
N ARG A 328 4.70 -20.37 0.35
CA ARG A 328 4.14 -21.70 0.13
C ARG A 328 4.91 -22.46 -0.94
N ILE A 329 5.22 -21.82 -2.07
CA ILE A 329 5.90 -22.46 -3.20
C ILE A 329 7.38 -22.73 -2.88
N TRP A 330 8.02 -21.85 -2.12
CA TRP A 330 9.44 -21.96 -1.76
C TRP A 330 9.64 -22.27 -0.27
N SER A 331 8.77 -23.13 0.29
CA SER A 331 8.84 -23.56 1.69
C SER A 331 10.13 -24.29 2.03
N ASP A 332 10.72 -24.96 1.04
CA ASP A 332 11.85 -25.87 1.23
C ASP A 332 13.21 -25.18 1.07
N ILE A 333 13.22 -23.90 0.66
CA ILE A 333 14.45 -23.10 0.53
C ILE A 333 14.88 -22.60 1.91
N SER A 334 16.18 -22.65 2.21
CA SER A 334 16.77 -22.08 3.43
C SER A 334 16.35 -20.61 3.62
N LYS A 335 16.35 -20.13 4.88
CA LYS A 335 16.02 -18.73 5.17
C LYS A 335 17.03 -17.79 4.52
N GLU A 336 18.32 -18.13 4.51
CA GLU A 336 19.36 -17.30 3.89
C GLU A 336 19.12 -17.11 2.38
N ASP A 337 18.69 -18.17 1.69
CA ASP A 337 18.55 -18.15 0.24
C ASP A 337 17.18 -17.64 -0.23
N ARG A 338 16.10 -17.93 0.51
CA ARG A 338 14.72 -17.51 0.16
C ARG A 338 14.60 -16.00 0.05
N GLY A 339 15.34 -15.28 0.88
CA GLY A 339 15.43 -13.82 0.84
C GLY A 339 14.42 -13.14 1.76
N VAL A 340 14.87 -12.00 2.28
CA VAL A 340 14.25 -11.30 3.41
C VAL A 340 12.78 -10.95 3.24
N VAL A 341 12.30 -10.73 2.01
CA VAL A 341 10.91 -10.35 1.76
C VAL A 341 9.91 -11.45 2.14
N PHE A 342 10.34 -12.71 2.16
CA PHE A 342 9.51 -13.85 2.53
C PHE A 342 9.64 -14.24 4.01
N GLU A 343 10.46 -13.53 4.79
CA GLU A 343 10.60 -13.80 6.23
C GLU A 343 9.35 -13.34 7.01
N LEU A 344 9.09 -14.04 8.11
CA LEU A 344 7.93 -13.76 8.98
C LEU A 344 7.90 -12.31 9.46
N SER A 345 9.04 -11.74 9.84
CA SER A 345 9.17 -10.35 10.28
C SER A 345 8.79 -9.36 9.18
N PHE A 346 9.19 -9.62 7.94
CA PHE A 346 8.86 -8.79 6.79
C PHE A 346 7.36 -8.85 6.47
N VAL A 347 6.80 -10.05 6.39
CA VAL A 347 5.35 -10.25 6.14
C VAL A 347 4.52 -9.56 7.22
N ARG A 348 4.92 -9.69 8.49
CA ARG A 348 4.27 -9.03 9.62
C ARG A 348 4.33 -7.51 9.51
N GLY A 349 5.47 -6.96 9.08
CA GLY A 349 5.59 -5.52 8.77
C GLY A 349 4.64 -5.06 7.67
N VAL A 350 4.45 -5.86 6.61
CA VAL A 350 3.47 -5.53 5.56
C VAL A 350 2.03 -5.64 6.07
N LYS A 351 1.69 -6.69 6.84
CA LYS A 351 0.37 -6.85 7.47
C LYS A 351 0.01 -5.68 8.38
N ARG A 352 0.99 -5.17 9.15
CA ARG A 352 0.87 -3.95 9.95
C ARG A 352 0.42 -2.77 9.09
N LEU A 353 1.16 -2.45 8.02
CA LEU A 353 0.81 -1.33 7.13
C LEU A 353 -0.54 -1.52 6.44
N TYR A 354 -0.88 -2.75 6.06
CA TYR A 354 -2.16 -3.07 5.44
C TYR A 354 -3.33 -2.81 6.39
N LEU A 355 -3.23 -3.30 7.63
CA LEU A 355 -4.24 -3.08 8.67
C LEU A 355 -4.46 -1.59 8.94
N THR A 356 -3.38 -0.82 9.06
CA THR A 356 -3.47 0.63 9.27
C THR A 356 -4.16 1.31 8.08
N ALA A 357 -3.80 0.95 6.84
CA ALA A 357 -4.44 1.51 5.64
C ALA A 357 -5.94 1.17 5.54
N LEU A 358 -6.34 -0.04 5.93
CA LEU A 358 -7.76 -0.45 5.98
C LEU A 358 -8.51 0.28 7.09
N HIS A 359 -7.90 0.40 8.27
CA HIS A 359 -8.47 1.12 9.40
C HIS A 359 -8.72 2.59 9.05
N GLU A 360 -7.73 3.28 8.48
CA GLU A 360 -7.88 4.66 8.03
C GLU A 360 -8.99 4.81 6.98
N ARG A 361 -9.09 3.87 6.03
CA ARG A 361 -10.15 3.86 5.02
C ARG A 361 -11.53 3.77 5.68
N LEU A 362 -11.73 2.84 6.61
CA LEU A 362 -13.02 2.67 7.30
C LEU A 362 -13.33 3.80 8.29
N ALA A 363 -12.32 4.40 8.91
CA ALA A 363 -12.50 5.48 9.87
C ALA A 363 -12.80 6.83 9.19
N VAL A 364 -12.22 7.08 8.01
CA VAL A 364 -12.25 8.39 7.33
C VAL A 364 -13.20 8.41 6.13
N ASP A 365 -13.23 7.35 5.31
CA ASP A 365 -14.03 7.30 4.07
C ASP A 365 -15.42 6.70 4.31
N LYS A 366 -16.26 7.39 5.08
CA LYS A 366 -17.60 6.91 5.49
C LYS A 366 -18.53 6.52 4.34
N ASP A 367 -18.34 7.12 3.16
CA ASP A 367 -19.16 6.90 1.96
C ASP A 367 -18.43 6.16 0.83
N ALA A 368 -17.18 5.71 1.06
CA ALA A 368 -16.48 4.93 0.04
C ALA A 368 -17.11 3.55 -0.11
N VAL A 369 -17.36 3.14 -1.35
CA VAL A 369 -17.69 1.75 -1.67
C VAL A 369 -16.51 0.89 -1.20
N CYS A 370 -16.74 0.14 -0.12
CA CYS A 370 -15.75 -0.72 0.50
C CYS A 370 -16.32 -2.14 0.51
N ASP A 371 -15.68 -3.05 -0.23
CA ASP A 371 -16.03 -4.47 -0.27
C ASP A 371 -15.60 -5.22 1.02
N PHE A 372 -15.20 -4.47 2.07
CA PHE A 372 -14.59 -4.97 3.29
C PHE A 372 -15.19 -4.24 4.51
N THR A 373 -15.56 -4.99 5.55
CA THR A 373 -16.33 -4.51 6.71
C THR A 373 -15.45 -4.23 7.93
N LYS A 374 -16.03 -3.63 8.97
CA LYS A 374 -15.34 -3.45 10.27
C LYS A 374 -15.06 -4.80 10.93
N GLU A 375 -15.94 -5.78 10.73
CA GLU A 375 -15.80 -7.16 11.19
C GLU A 375 -14.60 -7.83 10.52
N ASP A 376 -14.47 -7.69 9.20
CA ASP A 376 -13.33 -8.25 8.48
C ASP A 376 -12.01 -7.61 8.95
N LEU A 377 -12.01 -6.30 9.26
CA LEU A 377 -10.84 -5.61 9.83
C LEU A 377 -10.44 -6.20 11.18
N ALA A 378 -11.42 -6.42 12.05
CA ALA A 378 -11.20 -7.00 13.37
C ALA A 378 -10.68 -8.45 13.26
N GLU A 379 -11.14 -9.22 12.27
CA GLU A 379 -10.64 -10.56 12.03
C GLU A 379 -9.18 -10.58 11.57
N LEU A 380 -8.81 -9.72 10.61
CA LEU A 380 -7.40 -9.57 10.21
C LEU A 380 -6.51 -9.13 11.38
N ALA A 381 -7.01 -8.24 12.24
CA ALA A 381 -6.28 -7.80 13.44
C ALA A 381 -6.09 -8.95 14.44
N ARG A 382 -7.13 -9.74 14.72
CA ARG A 382 -7.05 -10.95 15.56
C ARG A 382 -6.04 -11.96 15.00
N GLN A 383 -6.05 -12.18 13.69
CA GLN A 383 -5.10 -13.08 13.03
C GLN A 383 -3.66 -12.58 13.19
N LEU A 384 -3.40 -11.27 13.04
CA LEU A 384 -2.07 -10.72 13.23
C LEU A 384 -1.59 -10.90 14.68
N VAL A 385 -2.45 -10.64 15.67
CA VAL A 385 -2.13 -10.87 17.10
C VAL A 385 -1.79 -12.35 17.32
N PHE A 386 -2.64 -13.26 16.86
CA PHE A 386 -2.41 -14.70 16.99
C PHE A 386 -1.08 -15.15 16.36
N GLU A 387 -0.79 -14.71 15.13
CA GLU A 387 0.47 -15.02 14.45
C GLU A 387 1.70 -14.48 15.16
N THR A 388 1.59 -13.28 15.77
CA THR A 388 2.68 -12.68 16.56
C THR A 388 2.96 -13.43 17.85
N ASP A 389 1.93 -13.98 18.48
CA ASP A 389 2.04 -14.74 19.73
C ASP A 389 2.50 -16.18 19.50
N ALA A 390 2.09 -16.79 18.39
CA ALA A 390 2.54 -18.13 17.99
C ALA A 390 4.02 -18.16 17.56
N HIS A 391 4.58 -17.02 17.12
CA HIS A 391 5.94 -16.93 16.58
C HIS A 391 6.72 -15.75 17.18
N PRO A 392 7.03 -15.78 18.49
CA PRO A 392 7.87 -14.77 19.10
C PRO A 392 9.29 -14.85 18.50
N PRO A 393 9.93 -13.71 18.20
CA PRO A 393 11.32 -13.69 17.76
C PRO A 393 12.23 -14.24 18.87
N ILE A 394 13.17 -15.09 18.48
CA ILE A 394 14.25 -15.53 19.39
C ILE A 394 15.18 -14.33 19.55
N ARG A 395 15.35 -13.82 20.78
CA ARG A 395 16.29 -12.71 21.05
C ARG A 395 17.70 -13.20 20.78
N SER A 396 18.22 -12.91 19.59
CA SER A 396 19.62 -13.09 19.24
C SER A 396 20.41 -11.82 19.60
N GLU A 397 21.72 -11.92 19.79
CA GLU A 397 22.60 -10.74 19.96
C GLU A 397 22.54 -9.79 18.75
N ALA A 398 22.09 -10.27 17.57
CA ALA A 398 21.93 -9.48 16.36
C ALA A 398 20.61 -8.68 16.33
N ASP A 399 19.60 -9.09 17.10
CA ASP A 399 18.26 -8.46 17.12
C ASP A 399 18.12 -7.53 18.32
N GLY A 400 18.65 -6.30 18.18
CA GLY A 400 18.49 -5.25 19.19
C GLY A 400 17.04 -4.80 19.39
N TYR A 401 16.77 -4.03 20.46
CA TYR A 401 15.41 -3.57 20.81
C TYR A 401 14.65 -2.96 19.64
N GLY A 402 15.31 -2.19 18.78
CA GLY A 402 14.68 -1.58 17.60
C GLY A 402 14.07 -2.60 16.63
N PHE A 403 14.70 -3.76 16.43
CA PHE A 403 14.15 -4.81 15.56
C PHE A 403 12.93 -5.48 16.19
N LEU A 404 13.02 -5.85 17.47
CA LEU A 404 11.93 -6.48 18.21
C LEU A 404 10.71 -5.57 18.33
N LEU A 405 10.93 -4.27 18.56
CA LEU A 405 9.85 -3.28 18.56
C LEU A 405 9.21 -3.17 17.18
N SER A 406 9.99 -2.90 16.12
CA SER A 406 9.47 -2.70 14.76
C SER A 406 8.71 -3.89 14.19
N PHE A 407 9.18 -5.12 14.45
CA PHE A 407 8.70 -6.32 13.77
C PHE A 407 8.07 -7.35 14.71
N TRP A 408 7.79 -7.02 15.96
CA TRP A 408 7.03 -7.90 16.85
C TRP A 408 6.05 -7.12 17.71
N MET A 409 6.53 -6.21 18.54
CA MET A 409 5.66 -5.49 19.47
C MET A 409 4.75 -4.47 18.77
N TYR A 410 5.28 -3.61 17.89
CA TYR A 410 4.48 -2.57 17.22
C TYR A 410 3.37 -3.12 16.32
N PRO A 411 3.62 -4.15 15.47
CA PRO A 411 2.55 -4.81 14.71
C PRO A 411 1.42 -5.35 15.60
N LYS A 412 1.77 -5.97 16.73
CA LYS A 412 0.79 -6.48 17.70
C LYS A 412 0.02 -5.33 18.37
N GLY A 413 0.73 -4.27 18.79
CA GLY A 413 0.14 -3.10 19.42
C GLY A 413 -0.88 -2.38 18.54
N GLU A 414 -0.57 -2.18 17.26
CA GLU A 414 -1.50 -1.56 16.30
C GLU A 414 -2.69 -2.48 15.98
N ALA A 415 -2.49 -3.80 15.90
CA ALA A 415 -3.61 -4.73 15.74
C ALA A 415 -4.55 -4.70 16.96
N LEU A 416 -4.01 -4.68 18.17
CA LEU A 416 -4.78 -4.54 19.40
C LEU A 416 -5.53 -3.21 19.46
N SER A 417 -4.92 -2.10 19.04
CA SER A 417 -5.62 -0.80 19.02
C SER A 417 -6.78 -0.77 18.02
N ILE A 418 -6.66 -1.47 16.87
CA ILE A 418 -7.75 -1.66 15.91
C ILE A 418 -8.90 -2.48 16.52
N LEU A 419 -8.60 -3.50 17.33
CA LEU A 419 -9.62 -4.25 18.09
C LEU A 419 -10.30 -3.35 19.12
N GLY A 420 -9.53 -2.52 19.83
CA GLY A 420 -10.07 -1.49 20.73
C GLY A 420 -11.05 -0.56 20.01
N TRP A 421 -10.65 -0.06 18.83
CA TRP A 421 -11.50 0.77 17.98
C TRP A 421 -12.76 0.04 17.52
N TYR A 422 -12.64 -1.21 17.06
CA TYR A 422 -13.79 -2.02 16.63
C TYR A 422 -14.83 -2.16 17.75
N HIS A 423 -14.39 -2.52 18.95
CA HIS A 423 -15.28 -2.65 20.10
C HIS A 423 -15.87 -1.30 20.52
N MET A 424 -15.11 -0.20 20.44
CA MET A 424 -15.65 1.16 20.64
C MET A 424 -16.78 1.48 19.66
N GLN A 425 -16.62 1.16 18.38
CA GLN A 425 -17.65 1.37 17.35
C GLN A 425 -18.90 0.52 17.60
N ARG A 426 -18.72 -0.74 17.96
CA ARG A 426 -19.80 -1.65 18.35
C ARG A 426 -20.58 -1.14 19.55
N ALA A 427 -19.89 -0.65 20.58
CA ALA A 427 -20.53 -0.07 21.78
C ALA A 427 -21.36 1.18 21.45
N GLN A 428 -20.89 2.01 20.51
CA GLN A 428 -21.63 3.20 20.06
C GLN A 428 -22.88 2.85 19.26
N GLN A 429 -22.90 1.71 18.57
CA GLN A 429 -24.02 1.23 17.76
C GLN A 429 -24.97 0.29 18.52
N ALA A 430 -24.57 -0.22 19.68
CA ALA A 430 -25.36 -1.14 20.49
C ALA A 430 -26.59 -0.45 21.10
N GLU A 431 -27.76 -1.05 20.88
CA GLU A 431 -29.03 -0.59 21.47
C GLU A 431 -29.22 -1.12 22.90
N GLN A 432 -28.76 -2.34 23.18
CA GLN A 432 -28.88 -2.97 24.48
C GLN A 432 -27.78 -2.50 25.44
N ALA A 433 -28.15 -2.23 26.69
CA ALA A 433 -27.22 -1.75 27.71
C ALA A 433 -26.09 -2.75 28.00
N ASP A 434 -26.41 -4.05 28.07
CA ASP A 434 -25.45 -5.10 28.37
C ASP A 434 -24.40 -5.26 27.25
N ASP A 435 -24.84 -5.25 25.99
CA ASP A 435 -23.95 -5.28 24.81
C ASP A 435 -23.04 -4.05 24.77
N LYS A 436 -23.59 -2.88 25.10
CA LYS A 436 -22.83 -1.63 25.17
C LYS A 436 -21.75 -1.70 26.25
N LEU A 437 -22.08 -2.17 27.45
CA LEU A 437 -21.13 -2.36 28.56
C LEU A 437 -20.03 -3.36 28.18
N TYR A 438 -20.40 -4.51 27.61
CA TYR A 438 -19.46 -5.53 27.14
C TYR A 438 -18.45 -4.94 26.14
N HIS A 439 -18.94 -4.28 25.09
CA HIS A 439 -18.08 -3.74 24.06
C HIS A 439 -17.20 -2.58 24.58
N PHE A 440 -17.66 -1.75 25.53
CA PHE A 440 -16.78 -0.78 26.18
C PHE A 440 -15.68 -1.45 27.02
N ALA A 441 -16.01 -2.48 27.81
CA ALA A 441 -15.03 -3.20 28.61
C ALA A 441 -13.94 -3.86 27.73
N GLU A 442 -14.34 -4.51 26.64
CA GLU A 442 -13.41 -5.09 25.67
C GLU A 442 -12.54 -4.01 25.02
N SER A 443 -13.13 -2.88 24.61
CA SER A 443 -12.40 -1.74 24.02
C SER A 443 -11.28 -1.27 24.94
N VAL A 444 -11.57 -1.08 26.24
CA VAL A 444 -10.58 -0.71 27.25
C VAL A 444 -9.46 -1.75 27.33
N SER A 445 -9.83 -3.03 27.46
CA SER A 445 -8.86 -4.13 27.58
C SER A 445 -7.87 -4.12 26.42
N TYR A 446 -8.39 -4.00 25.18
CA TYR A 446 -7.55 -3.94 23.98
C TYR A 446 -6.67 -2.70 23.93
N TYR A 447 -7.18 -1.51 24.28
CA TYR A 447 -6.37 -0.28 24.28
C TYR A 447 -5.28 -0.29 25.35
N ILE A 448 -5.52 -0.86 26.53
CA ILE A 448 -4.49 -1.03 27.55
C ILE A 448 -3.41 -1.99 27.04
N GLN A 449 -3.80 -3.15 26.51
CA GLN A 449 -2.86 -4.11 25.94
C GLN A 449 -2.06 -3.50 24.78
N ALA A 450 -2.71 -2.70 23.92
CA ALA A 450 -2.05 -1.97 22.85
C ALA A 450 -0.98 -1.02 23.41
N ALA A 451 -1.30 -0.23 24.44
CA ALA A 451 -0.35 0.69 25.06
C ALA A 451 0.89 -0.03 25.61
N GLU A 452 0.75 -1.21 26.21
CA GLU A 452 1.88 -1.99 26.73
C GLU A 452 2.85 -2.49 25.64
N MET A 453 2.41 -2.52 24.38
CA MET A 453 3.28 -2.91 23.26
C MET A 453 4.22 -1.77 22.82
N PHE A 454 4.00 -0.55 23.33
CA PHE A 454 4.83 0.61 23.05
C PHE A 454 5.60 1.03 24.30
N PRO A 455 6.91 1.31 24.19
CA PRO A 455 7.67 1.92 25.27
C PRO A 455 7.00 3.21 25.79
N GLU A 456 7.18 3.54 27.06
CA GLU A 456 6.59 4.75 27.65
C GLU A 456 7.12 6.05 27.03
N ASP A 457 8.25 5.97 26.29
CA ASP A 457 8.81 7.08 25.52
C ASP A 457 8.30 7.16 24.07
N ASP A 458 7.37 6.27 23.67
CA ASP A 458 6.61 6.37 22.42
C ASP A 458 5.28 7.10 22.64
N GLU A 459 4.85 7.91 21.67
CA GLU A 459 3.57 8.63 21.70
C GLU A 459 2.35 7.73 21.64
N TYR A 460 2.47 6.54 21.05
CA TYR A 460 1.36 5.59 21.02
C TYR A 460 1.01 5.02 22.39
N HIS A 461 1.97 4.98 23.32
CA HIS A 461 1.71 4.51 24.69
C HIS A 461 0.66 5.38 25.42
N PRO A 462 0.89 6.69 25.67
CA PRO A 462 -0.12 7.54 26.30
C PRO A 462 -1.36 7.73 25.42
N TYR A 463 -1.23 7.70 24.09
CA TYR A 463 -2.35 7.84 23.16
C TYR A 463 -3.38 6.71 23.33
N PHE A 464 -2.94 5.45 23.37
CA PHE A 464 -3.86 4.33 23.57
C PHE A 464 -4.41 4.28 25.00
N LEU A 465 -3.64 4.66 26.02
CA LEU A 465 -4.18 4.82 27.37
C LEU A 465 -5.28 5.89 27.45
N LYS A 466 -5.17 6.96 26.67
CA LYS A 466 -6.21 7.99 26.54
C LYS A 466 -7.49 7.39 25.94
N PHE A 467 -7.43 6.56 24.90
CA PHE A 467 -8.63 5.89 24.38
C PHE A 467 -9.22 4.88 25.36
N ALA A 468 -8.39 4.16 26.13
CA ALA A 468 -8.90 3.31 27.20
C ALA A 468 -9.68 4.13 28.25
N LEU A 469 -9.18 5.32 28.61
CA LEU A 469 -9.88 6.23 29.52
C LEU A 469 -11.19 6.76 28.93
N GLU A 470 -11.21 7.09 27.64
CA GLU A 470 -12.43 7.52 26.94
C GLU A 470 -13.47 6.40 26.86
N ALA A 471 -13.06 5.16 26.60
CA ALA A 471 -13.93 4.00 26.59
C ALA A 471 -14.51 3.73 27.99
N TYR A 472 -13.69 3.87 29.04
CA TYR A 472 -14.17 3.82 30.43
C TYR A 472 -15.23 4.88 30.74
N TRP A 473 -14.98 6.12 30.32
CA TRP A 473 -15.91 7.21 30.54
C TRP A 473 -17.21 7.03 29.75
N GLY A 474 -17.11 6.65 28.47
CA GLY A 474 -18.24 6.45 27.58
C GLY A 474 -19.15 5.29 27.96
N GLY A 475 -18.60 4.23 28.56
CA GLY A 475 -19.36 3.07 29.02
C GLY A 475 -19.79 3.11 30.48
N GLY A 476 -19.24 4.00 31.31
CA GLY A 476 -19.48 3.97 32.76
C GLY A 476 -19.01 2.67 33.42
N VAL A 477 -18.12 1.92 32.76
CA VAL A 477 -17.68 0.57 33.15
C VAL A 477 -16.60 0.57 34.24
N ALA A 478 -15.89 1.69 34.44
CA ALA A 478 -14.82 1.78 35.42
C ALA A 478 -15.24 2.48 36.71
N SER A 479 -14.68 1.98 37.82
CA SER A 479 -14.65 2.70 39.08
C SER A 479 -13.80 3.97 38.98
N ARG A 480 -14.08 4.93 39.85
CA ARG A 480 -13.25 6.15 39.99
C ARG A 480 -11.76 5.82 40.20
N ARG A 481 -11.46 4.71 40.89
CA ARG A 481 -10.08 4.27 41.16
C ARG A 481 -9.36 3.86 39.88
N GLU A 482 -10.03 3.15 38.98
CA GLU A 482 -9.47 2.69 37.70
C GLU A 482 -9.22 3.87 36.76
N CYS A 483 -10.17 4.81 36.66
CA CYS A 483 -9.98 6.03 35.89
C CYS A 483 -8.79 6.85 36.41
N LEU A 484 -8.68 7.05 37.73
CA LEU A 484 -7.55 7.77 38.32
C LEU A 484 -6.21 7.04 38.11
N ALA A 485 -6.21 5.71 38.09
CA ALA A 485 -5.01 4.93 37.78
C ALA A 485 -4.54 5.17 36.34
N LEU A 486 -5.45 5.15 35.35
CA LEU A 486 -5.11 5.49 33.97
C LEU A 486 -4.63 6.93 33.82
N CYS A 487 -5.32 7.91 34.43
CA CYS A 487 -4.88 9.31 34.41
C CYS A 487 -3.46 9.47 34.97
N LYS A 488 -3.13 8.75 36.06
CA LYS A 488 -1.78 8.75 36.63
C LYS A 488 -0.77 8.18 35.63
N ARG A 489 -1.08 7.08 34.95
CA ARG A 489 -0.20 6.48 33.94
C ARG A 489 0.06 7.45 32.79
N ILE A 490 -1.00 8.01 32.19
CA ILE A 490 -0.89 9.00 31.10
C ILE A 490 0.01 10.16 31.53
N ARG A 491 -0.24 10.75 32.70
CA ARG A 491 0.54 11.88 33.23
C ARG A 491 2.03 11.54 33.40
N LEU A 492 2.37 10.31 33.78
CA LEU A 492 3.75 9.87 33.97
C LEU A 492 4.46 9.55 32.65
N SER A 493 3.72 9.14 31.61
CA SER A 493 4.28 8.81 30.29
C SER A 493 4.51 10.05 29.43
N ILE A 494 3.71 11.13 29.57
CA ILE A 494 3.85 12.36 28.76
C ILE A 494 5.28 12.94 28.75
N PRO A 495 5.96 13.14 29.91
CA PRO A 495 7.34 13.66 29.90
C PRO A 495 8.35 12.71 29.25
N LYS A 496 8.11 11.39 29.34
CA LYS A 496 8.98 10.36 28.74
C LYS A 496 8.82 10.37 27.22
N MET A 497 7.59 10.36 26.75
CA MET A 497 7.23 10.51 25.34
C MET A 497 7.81 11.79 24.72
N ALA A 498 7.70 12.92 25.44
CA ALA A 498 8.17 14.22 24.97
C ALA A 498 9.68 14.26 24.69
N VAL A 499 10.47 13.29 25.17
CA VAL A 499 11.89 13.18 24.82
C VAL A 499 12.08 13.11 23.30
N PHE A 500 11.25 12.32 22.59
CA PHE A 500 11.34 12.16 21.14
C PHE A 500 10.17 12.79 20.39
N TRP A 501 8.94 12.66 20.89
CA TRP A 501 7.74 12.93 20.11
C TRP A 501 7.08 14.28 20.39
N GLN A 502 7.72 15.19 21.15
CA GLN A 502 7.12 16.47 21.55
C GLN A 502 6.56 17.31 20.38
N THR A 503 7.15 17.21 19.20
CA THR A 503 6.76 17.97 18.00
C THR A 503 5.79 17.22 17.09
N SER A 504 5.42 15.99 17.43
CA SER A 504 4.45 15.20 16.68
C SER A 504 3.03 15.74 16.85
N GLN A 505 2.20 15.57 15.82
CA GLN A 505 0.79 15.93 15.88
C GLN A 505 0.02 15.10 16.91
N ILE A 506 0.36 13.82 17.05
CA ILE A 506 -0.29 12.93 18.01
C ILE A 506 0.04 13.35 19.45
N ALA A 507 1.28 13.78 19.70
CA ALA A 507 1.67 14.31 21.00
C ALA A 507 0.93 15.59 21.41
N LYS A 508 0.35 16.34 20.45
CA LYS A 508 -0.47 17.54 20.71
C LYS A 508 -1.92 17.20 21.07
N ILE A 509 -2.39 16.01 20.68
CA ILE A 509 -3.75 15.49 20.93
C ILE A 509 -3.77 14.79 22.28
#